data_AF-A0A8S9RZM7-F1
#
_entry.id   AF-A0A8S9RZM7-F1
#
_cell.length_a   1.000
_cell.length_b   1.000
_cell.length_c   1.000
_cell.angle_alpha   90.00
_cell.angle_beta   90.00
_cell.angle_gamma   90.00
#
_symmetry.space_group_name_H-M   'P 1'
#
loop_
_entity.id
_entity.type
_entity.pdbx_description
1 polymer ?
#
loop_
_entity_poly.entity_id
_entity_poly.type
_entity_poly.pdbx_seq_one_letter_code
_entity_poly.pdbx_strand_id
1 'polypeptide(L)'
;MELKLATAEKQVLEELVKLVQSRGLCGENGGWKEFLDAKDKKKIGSPNDPSKRSHDELVAFLTTFKKKQDLQVLKCHANFLLIEKLEQECPGNDTPEQVEN
;
A
#
# COMPACT_ATOMS: atom_id res chain seq x y z
N MET A 1 -2.29 12.86 -13.11
CA MET A 1 -1.15 12.32 -12.34
C MET A 1 -1.41 10.84 -12.14
N GLU A 2 -0.80 9.98 -12.95
CA GLU A 2 -0.84 8.54 -12.71
C GLU A 2 -0.05 8.20 -11.44
N LEU A 3 -0.61 7.32 -10.61
CA LEU A 3 0.12 6.65 -9.56
C LEU A 3 0.94 5.53 -10.21
N LYS A 4 2.27 5.60 -10.16
CA LYS A 4 3.15 4.51 -10.63
C LYS A 4 3.18 3.37 -9.60
N LEU A 5 2.01 2.76 -9.36
CA LEU A 5 1.86 1.62 -8.43
C LEU A 5 2.46 0.33 -9.01
N ALA A 6 2.56 0.24 -10.33
CA ALA A 6 3.15 -0.91 -11.02
C ALA A 6 4.61 -1.20 -10.62
N THR A 7 5.36 -0.17 -10.19
CA THR A 7 6.76 -0.33 -9.75
C THR A 7 6.90 -0.31 -8.22
N ALA A 8 5.80 -0.15 -7.48
CA ALA A 8 5.86 -0.11 -6.02
C ALA A 8 6.08 -1.51 -5.45
N GLU A 9 6.77 -1.58 -4.31
CA GLU A 9 6.95 -2.82 -3.57
C GLU A 9 5.61 -3.40 -3.13
N LYS A 10 5.49 -4.74 -3.15
CA LYS A 10 4.26 -5.44 -2.74
C LYS A 10 3.83 -5.03 -1.33
N GLN A 11 4.76 -4.94 -0.38
CA GLN A 11 4.49 -4.53 1.00
C GLN A 11 3.84 -3.13 1.07
N VAL A 12 4.31 -2.18 0.26
CA VAL A 12 3.71 -0.83 0.21
C VAL A 12 2.28 -0.92 -0.32
N LEU A 13 2.03 -1.72 -1.35
CA LEU A 13 0.69 -1.93 -1.87
C LEU A 13 -0.24 -2.58 -0.84
N GLU A 14 0.24 -3.56 -0.08
CA GLU A 14 -0.52 -4.23 0.99
C GLU A 14 -0.94 -3.23 2.07
N GLU A 15 -0.01 -2.41 2.56
CA GLU A 15 -0.29 -1.38 3.57
C GLU A 15 -1.24 -0.30 3.04
N LEU A 16 -1.12 0.09 1.77
CA LEU A 16 -2.08 1.00 1.14
C LEU A 16 -3.49 0.41 1.09
N VAL A 17 -3.64 -0.87 0.75
CA VAL A 17 -4.96 -1.52 0.78
C VAL A 17 -5.51 -1.58 2.20
N LYS A 18 -4.69 -1.92 3.20
CA LYS A 18 -5.12 -1.91 4.61
C LYS A 18 -5.53 -0.51 5.08
N LEU A 19 -4.83 0.54 4.66
CA LEU A 19 -5.20 1.92 4.95
C LEU A 19 -6.58 2.26 4.38
N VAL A 20 -6.81 1.91 3.12
CA VAL A 20 -8.09 2.13 2.43
C VAL A 20 -9.22 1.40 3.16
N GLN A 21 -8.99 0.14 3.56
CA GLN A 21 -9.95 -0.63 4.34
C GLN A 21 -10.22 0.01 5.71
N SER A 22 -9.17 0.44 6.43
CA SER A 22 -9.28 1.09 7.73
C SER A 22 -10.04 2.42 7.67
N ARG A 23 -9.82 3.20 6.60
CA ARG A 23 -10.51 4.47 6.37
C ARG A 23 -11.90 4.32 5.73
N GLY A 24 -12.31 3.10 5.36
CA GLY A 24 -13.57 2.87 4.63
C GLY A 24 -13.61 3.55 3.27
N LEU A 25 -12.46 3.73 2.62
CA LEU A 25 -12.37 4.34 1.30
C LEU A 25 -12.83 3.34 0.23
N CYS A 26 -13.70 3.80 -0.67
CA CYS A 26 -14.24 3.00 -1.76
C CYS A 26 -13.84 3.61 -3.10
N GLY A 27 -13.29 2.77 -3.98
CA GLY A 27 -12.99 3.13 -5.35
C GLY A 27 -14.23 3.07 -6.24
N GLU A 28 -14.01 3.09 -7.55
CA GLU A 28 -15.10 3.00 -8.55
C GLU A 28 -15.87 1.67 -8.47
N ASN A 29 -15.19 0.60 -8.06
CA ASN A 29 -15.76 -0.74 -7.91
C ASN A 29 -16.11 -1.07 -6.43
N GLY A 30 -16.30 -0.03 -5.60
CA GLY A 30 -16.58 -0.20 -4.18
C GLY A 30 -15.32 -0.43 -3.33
N GLY A 31 -15.52 -1.04 -2.16
CA GLY A 31 -14.44 -1.39 -1.25
C GLY A 31 -13.62 -2.59 -1.74
N TRP A 32 -12.54 -2.90 -1.02
CA TRP A 32 -11.67 -4.04 -1.34
C TRP A 32 -12.44 -5.37 -1.51
N LYS A 33 -13.40 -5.62 -0.61
CA LYS A 33 -14.22 -6.84 -0.67
C LYS A 33 -15.12 -6.88 -1.92
N GLU A 34 -15.72 -5.76 -2.31
CA GLU A 34 -16.58 -5.67 -3.50
C GLU A 34 -15.77 -5.83 -4.79
N PHE A 35 -14.59 -5.21 -4.84
CA PHE A 35 -13.64 -5.40 -5.93
C PHE A 35 -13.24 -6.87 -6.09
N LEU A 36 -12.94 -7.54 -4.98
CA LEU A 36 -12.64 -8.97 -4.99
C LEU A 36 -13.84 -9.80 -5.40
N ASP A 37 -15.04 -9.53 -4.90
CA ASP A 37 -16.25 -10.28 -5.26
C ASP A 37 -16.54 -10.19 -6.77
N ALA A 38 -16.41 -8.99 -7.34
CA ALA A 38 -16.55 -8.75 -8.77
C ALA A 38 -15.50 -9.49 -9.62
N LYS A 39 -14.27 -9.61 -9.10
CA LYS A 39 -13.14 -10.29 -9.78
C LYS A 39 -13.20 -11.80 -9.64
N ASP A 40 -13.49 -12.30 -8.44
CA ASP A 40 -13.49 -13.72 -8.07
C ASP A 40 -14.75 -14.47 -8.54
N LYS A 41 -15.77 -13.77 -9.07
CA LYS A 41 -16.97 -14.33 -9.71
C LYS A 41 -17.41 -15.68 -9.09
N LYS A 42 -17.72 -15.67 -7.79
CA LYS A 42 -18.21 -16.83 -7.00
C LYS A 42 -17.17 -17.84 -6.50
N LYS A 43 -15.87 -17.53 -6.44
CA LYS A 43 -14.95 -18.32 -5.59
C LYS A 43 -15.27 -18.08 -4.10
N ILE A 44 -16.11 -18.95 -3.54
CA ILE A 44 -16.34 -19.04 -2.10
C ILE A 44 -15.00 -19.39 -1.44
N GLY A 45 -14.45 -18.48 -0.64
CA GLY A 45 -13.22 -18.69 0.12
C GLY A 45 -11.96 -17.99 -0.42
N SER A 46 -12.08 -17.11 -1.42
CA SER A 46 -10.92 -16.30 -1.83
C SER A 46 -10.46 -15.40 -0.67
N PRO A 47 -9.15 -15.30 -0.40
CA PRO A 47 -8.66 -14.56 0.74
C PRO A 47 -8.94 -13.06 0.57
N ASN A 48 -9.64 -12.47 1.54
CA ASN A 48 -9.81 -11.02 1.65
C ASN A 48 -8.55 -10.32 2.15
N ASP A 49 -7.54 -11.08 2.55
CA ASP A 49 -6.31 -10.54 3.07
C ASP A 49 -5.44 -10.01 1.91
N PRO A 50 -5.06 -8.73 1.89
CA PRO A 50 -4.24 -8.17 0.81
C PRO A 50 -2.88 -8.85 0.72
N SER A 51 -2.32 -9.37 1.83
CA SER A 51 -1.04 -10.08 1.80
C SER A 51 -1.08 -11.39 1.04
N LYS A 52 -2.26 -12.00 0.95
CA LYS A 52 -2.51 -13.24 0.21
C LYS A 52 -2.85 -13.00 -1.26
N ARG A 53 -2.88 -11.74 -1.73
CA ARG A 53 -3.15 -11.38 -3.13
C ARG A 53 -1.88 -11.06 -3.91
N SER A 54 -2.00 -11.16 -5.23
CA SER A 54 -0.90 -10.88 -6.15
C SER A 54 -0.65 -9.38 -6.26
N HIS A 55 0.59 -8.99 -6.57
CA HIS A 55 0.98 -7.59 -6.80
C HIS A 55 0.03 -6.89 -7.80
N ASP A 56 -0.24 -7.55 -8.93
CA ASP A 56 -1.16 -7.05 -9.96
C ASP A 56 -2.59 -6.80 -9.43
N GLU A 57 -3.09 -7.65 -8.54
CA GLU A 57 -4.43 -7.48 -7.96
C GLU A 57 -4.50 -6.24 -7.04
N LEU A 58 -3.44 -6.00 -6.28
CA LEU A 58 -3.34 -4.82 -5.42
C LEU A 58 -3.24 -3.54 -6.27
N VAL A 59 -2.43 -3.55 -7.33
CA VAL A 59 -2.32 -2.44 -8.29
C VAL A 59 -3.67 -2.19 -8.98
N ALA A 60 -4.34 -3.24 -9.45
CA ALA A 60 -5.61 -3.12 -10.14
C ALA A 60 -6.70 -2.50 -9.23
N PHE A 61 -6.71 -2.83 -7.94
CA PHE A 61 -7.63 -2.21 -6.99
C PHE A 61 -7.28 -0.74 -6.73
N LEU A 62 -6.01 -0.44 -6.45
CA LEU A 62 -5.57 0.92 -6.13
C LEU A 62 -5.71 1.87 -7.33
N THR A 63 -5.68 1.36 -8.57
CA THR A 63 -5.96 2.14 -9.79
C THR A 63 -7.45 2.44 -10.01
N THR A 64 -8.37 1.77 -9.29
CA THR A 64 -9.81 2.12 -9.32
C THR A 64 -10.12 3.45 -8.62
N PHE A 65 -9.18 3.98 -7.83
CA PHE A 65 -9.34 5.27 -7.18
C PHE A 65 -9.07 6.40 -8.19
N LYS A 66 -10.12 7.07 -8.66
CA LYS A 66 -9.98 8.23 -9.54
C LYS A 66 -10.14 9.57 -8.83
N LYS A 67 -10.67 9.57 -7.60
CA LYS A 67 -10.86 10.79 -6.82
C LYS A 67 -9.52 11.35 -6.38
N LYS A 68 -9.30 12.64 -6.64
CA LYS A 68 -8.04 13.33 -6.29
C LYS A 68 -7.73 13.25 -4.80
N GLN A 69 -8.74 13.33 -3.94
CA GLN A 69 -8.59 13.26 -2.49
C GLN A 69 -8.08 11.87 -2.05
N ASP A 70 -8.71 10.80 -2.52
CA ASP A 70 -8.29 9.43 -2.23
C ASP A 70 -6.86 9.17 -2.74
N LEU A 71 -6.54 9.65 -3.93
CA LEU A 71 -5.19 9.56 -4.50
C LEU A 71 -4.16 10.34 -3.68
N GLN A 72 -4.51 11.47 -3.09
CA GLN A 72 -3.62 12.21 -2.20
C GLN A 72 -3.38 11.45 -0.88
N VAL A 73 -4.42 10.84 -0.32
CA VAL A 73 -4.29 9.99 0.89
C VAL A 73 -3.36 8.81 0.62
N LEU A 74 -3.54 8.12 -0.51
CA LEU A 74 -2.68 7.01 -0.92
C LEU A 74 -1.22 7.46 -1.09
N LYS A 75 -0.96 8.58 -1.78
CA LYS A 75 0.40 9.11 -1.94
C LYS A 75 1.04 9.51 -0.61
N CYS A 76 0.28 10.19 0.25
CA CYS A 76 0.78 10.65 1.54
C CYS A 76 1.21 9.46 2.41
N HIS A 77 0.40 8.40 2.43
CA HIS A 77 0.74 7.20 3.18
C HIS A 77 1.89 6.40 2.55
N ALA A 78 1.95 6.29 1.22
CA ALA A 78 3.09 5.66 0.56
C ALA A 78 4.41 6.39 0.85
N ASN A 79 4.38 7.73 0.86
CA ASN A 79 5.54 8.54 1.24
C ASN A 79 5.90 8.34 2.72
N PHE A 80 4.91 8.27 3.60
CA PHE A 80 5.15 7.98 5.02
C PHE A 80 5.85 6.63 5.22
N LEU A 81 5.36 5.58 4.57
CA LEU A 81 5.98 4.24 4.63
C LEU A 81 7.42 4.25 4.09
N LEU A 82 7.69 5.03 3.04
CA LEU A 82 9.03 5.17 2.49
C LEU A 82 9.98 5.89 3.47
N ILE A 83 9.50 6.95 4.13
CA ILE A 83 10.27 7.69 5.13
C ILE A 83 10.53 6.81 6.35
N GLU A 84 9.52 6.10 6.85
CA GLU A 84 9.66 5.18 7.99
C GLU A 84 10.68 4.07 7.70
N LYS A 85 10.65 3.48 6.49
CA LYS A 85 11.68 2.53 6.06
C LYS A 85 13.07 3.15 6.03
N LEU A 86 13.22 4.38 5.53
CA LEU A 86 14.50 5.08 5.50
C LEU A 86 15.04 5.35 6.91
N GLU A 87 14.17 5.71 7.85
CA GLU A 87 14.54 5.90 9.26
C GLU A 87 14.93 4.58 9.94
N GLN A 88 14.31 3.46 9.57
CA GLN A 88 14.68 2.13 10.06
C GLN A 88 15.98 1.59 9.44
N GLU A 89 16.26 1.92 8.18
CA GLU A 89 17.51 1.54 7.47
C GLU A 89 18.71 2.42 7.81
N CYS A 90 18.52 3.45 8.63
CA CYS A 90 19.61 4.19 9.24
C CYS A 90 19.84 3.66 10.66
N PRO A 91 20.45 2.47 10.87
CA PRO A 91 21.09 2.24 12.15
C PRO A 91 22.14 3.33 12.24
N GLY A 92 22.02 4.16 13.27
CA GLY A 92 23.04 5.14 13.58
C GLY A 92 24.38 4.47 13.40
N ASN A 93 25.21 5.06 12.54
CA ASN A 93 26.64 4.85 12.58
C ASN A 93 27.08 5.30 13.97
N ASP A 94 26.89 4.44 14.99
CA ASP A 94 27.68 4.38 16.20
C ASP A 94 29.09 4.05 15.73
N THR A 95 29.73 5.04 15.11
CA THR A 95 31.17 5.09 15.00
C THR A 95 31.57 5.58 16.39
N PRO A 96 32.10 4.72 17.29
CA PRO A 96 32.76 5.26 18.46
C PRO A 96 33.96 6.03 17.92
N GLU A 97 33.80 7.34 17.81
CA GLU A 97 34.90 8.28 17.84
C GLU A 97 35.58 8.05 19.19
N GLN A 98 36.49 7.09 19.24
CA GLN A 98 37.40 6.91 20.35
C GLN A 98 38.32 8.12 20.31
N VAL A 99 37.88 9.11 21.09
CA VAL A 99 38.66 10.26 21.53
C VAL A 99 40.08 9.82 21.86
N GLU A 100 41.00 10.42 21.11
CA GLU A 100 42.43 10.48 21.34
C GLU A 100 42.73 10.82 22.80
N ASN A 101 43.52 10.00 23.48
CA ASN A 101 44.28 10.39 24.66
C ASN A 101 45.52 9.52 24.86
#